data_AF-A0A975ZD30-F1
#
_entry.id   AF-A0A975ZD30-F1
#
_cell.length_a   1.000
_cell.length_b   1.000
_cell.length_c   1.000
_cell.angle_alpha   90.00
_cell.angle_beta   90.00
_cell.angle_gamma   90.00
#
_symmetry.space_group_name_H-M   'P 1'
#
loop_
_entity.id
_entity.type
_entity.pdbx_description
1 polymer ?
#
loop_
_entity_poly.entity_id
_entity_poly.type
_entity_poly.pdbx_seq_one_letter_code
_entity_poly.pdbx_strand_id
1 'polypeptide(L)'
;MNIRIALIPSLLLFAAAAQAHDFGPDIARYQQLASAKKLDSKEAIQARLALERAQGQMDQADIKMLLRIRSLTNAGLRELGEQPAFLSSEYKRLEAALANPKATDPAKIAKAREIFAQLAHERPVYEALETEAVENMKQALKLIEAAPSK
;
A
#
# COMPACT_ATOMS: atom_id res chain seq x y z
N MET A 1 -20.51 24.07 42.54
CA MET A 1 -19.40 23.09 42.49
C MET A 1 -19.40 22.49 41.09
N ASN A 2 -18.37 22.79 40.31
CA ASN A 2 -18.21 22.43 38.90
C ASN A 2 -17.62 21.03 38.77
N ILE A 3 -18.21 20.15 37.97
CA ILE A 3 -17.45 19.12 37.25
C ILE A 3 -18.02 19.04 35.83
N ARG A 4 -17.24 19.60 34.89
CA ARG A 4 -17.44 19.47 33.45
C ARG A 4 -16.95 18.07 33.06
N ILE A 5 -17.83 17.22 32.56
CA ILE A 5 -17.42 15.97 31.90
C ILE A 5 -17.04 16.35 30.47
N ALA A 6 -15.75 16.55 30.25
CA ALA A 6 -15.16 16.53 28.92
C ALA A 6 -14.87 15.07 28.57
N LEU A 7 -15.51 14.51 27.56
CA LEU A 7 -15.11 13.23 26.97
C LEU A 7 -15.29 13.27 25.45
N ILE A 8 -14.25 13.82 24.83
CA ILE A 8 -13.56 13.41 23.61
C ILE A 8 -14.48 13.01 22.43
N PRO A 9 -14.60 13.84 21.37
CA PRO A 9 -15.17 13.38 20.12
C PRO A 9 -14.26 12.28 19.56
N SER A 10 -14.84 11.10 19.36
CA SER A 10 -14.23 10.03 18.59
C SER A 10 -14.04 10.51 17.15
N LEU A 11 -12.93 11.20 16.90
CA LEU A 11 -12.35 11.34 15.57
C LEU A 11 -11.95 9.93 15.12
N LEU A 12 -12.95 9.20 14.61
CA LEU A 12 -12.75 8.13 13.66
C LEU A 12 -12.13 8.78 12.43
N LEU A 13 -10.81 8.98 12.49
CA LEU A 13 -9.99 9.02 11.30
C LEU A 13 -10.30 7.73 10.57
N PHE A 14 -11.08 7.85 9.50
CA PHE A 14 -11.07 6.93 8.39
C PHE A 14 -9.62 6.86 7.92
N ALA A 15 -8.83 5.98 8.53
CA ALA A 15 -7.71 5.38 7.85
C ALA A 15 -8.35 4.62 6.70
N ALA A 16 -8.51 5.32 5.57
CA ALA A 16 -8.79 4.71 4.29
C ALA A 16 -7.87 3.50 4.23
N ALA A 17 -8.47 2.31 4.12
CA ALA A 17 -7.71 1.12 3.85
C ALA A 17 -6.76 1.48 2.70
N ALA A 18 -5.47 1.24 2.87
CA ALA A 18 -4.56 1.28 1.74
C ALA A 18 -4.91 0.05 0.90
N GLN A 19 -5.95 0.17 0.08
CA GLN A 19 -6.16 -0.79 -1.00
C GLN A 19 -5.01 -0.60 -1.98
N ALA A 20 -4.42 -1.72 -2.40
CA ALA A 20 -3.40 -1.68 -3.42
C ALA A 20 -3.94 -0.91 -4.64
N HIS A 21 -3.19 0.07 -5.14
CA HIS A 21 -3.64 0.92 -6.24
C HIS A 21 -3.80 0.09 -7.52
N ASP A 22 -4.96 0.15 -8.15
CA ASP A 22 -5.18 -0.49 -9.45
C ASP A 22 -4.70 0.42 -10.57
N PHE A 23 -3.56 0.06 -11.17
CA PHE A 23 -2.95 0.79 -12.28
C PHE A 23 -3.60 0.52 -13.64
N GLY A 24 -4.46 -0.49 -13.76
CA GLY A 24 -5.10 -0.86 -15.04
C GLY A 24 -5.84 0.31 -15.71
N PRO A 25 -6.74 1.01 -14.99
CA PRO A 25 -7.44 2.19 -15.50
C PRO A 25 -6.50 3.33 -15.92
N ASP A 26 -5.44 3.58 -15.14
CA ASP A 26 -4.49 4.67 -15.40
C ASP A 26 -3.65 4.40 -16.65
N ILE A 27 -3.20 3.16 -16.84
CA ILE A 27 -2.48 2.73 -18.05
C ILE A 27 -3.39 2.85 -19.27
N ALA A 28 -4.65 2.42 -19.17
CA ALA A 28 -5.61 2.54 -20.27
C ALA A 28 -5.85 4.02 -20.65
N ARG A 29 -6.00 4.89 -19.65
CA ARG A 29 -6.13 6.34 -19.86
C ARG A 29 -4.90 6.93 -20.53
N TYR A 30 -3.70 6.55 -20.08
CA TYR A 30 -2.45 6.99 -20.70
C TYR A 30 -2.41 6.61 -22.19
N GLN A 31 -2.72 5.35 -22.52
CA GLN A 31 -2.73 4.86 -23.90
C GLN A 31 -3.75 5.60 -24.77
N GLN A 32 -4.94 5.85 -24.23
CA GLN A 32 -5.97 6.64 -24.91
C GLN A 32 -5.48 8.05 -25.23
N LEU A 33 -4.88 8.74 -24.26
CA LEU A 33 -4.33 10.08 -24.46
C LEU A 33 -3.19 10.08 -25.46
N ALA A 34 -2.23 9.16 -25.32
CA ALA A 34 -1.08 9.03 -26.20
C ALA A 34 -1.47 8.85 -27.68
N SER A 35 -2.60 8.18 -27.95
CA SER A 35 -3.10 7.98 -29.32
C SER A 35 -3.37 9.30 -30.08
N ALA A 36 -3.65 10.39 -29.37
CA ALA A 36 -3.99 11.70 -29.93
C ALA A 36 -2.84 12.73 -29.88
N LYS A 37 -1.66 12.35 -29.39
CA LYS A 37 -0.55 13.28 -29.10
C LYS A 37 0.69 13.05 -29.98
N LYS A 38 1.52 14.09 -30.11
CA LYS A 38 2.85 14.03 -30.75
C LYS A 38 3.85 13.34 -29.83
N LEU A 39 4.11 12.06 -30.10
CA LEU A 39 4.91 11.20 -29.23
C LEU A 39 6.42 11.50 -29.23
N ASP A 40 6.87 12.32 -30.18
CA ASP A 40 8.23 12.85 -30.30
C ASP A 40 8.43 14.17 -29.53
N SER A 41 7.36 14.76 -28.98
CA SER A 41 7.45 15.93 -28.13
C SER A 41 8.21 15.62 -26.83
N LYS A 42 8.87 16.63 -26.26
CA LYS A 42 9.60 16.50 -24.99
C LYS A 42 8.68 16.00 -23.87
N GLU A 43 7.45 16.50 -23.84
CA GLU A 43 6.43 16.17 -22.87
C GLU A 43 6.02 14.70 -22.99
N ALA A 44 5.75 14.21 -24.21
CA ALA A 44 5.37 12.81 -24.42
C ALA A 44 6.52 11.82 -24.12
N ILE A 45 7.78 12.20 -24.40
CA ILE A 45 8.95 11.40 -24.05
C ILE A 45 9.10 11.30 -22.53
N GLN A 46 8.96 12.42 -21.81
CA GLN A 46 9.01 12.42 -20.34
C GLN A 46 7.82 11.66 -19.74
N ALA A 47 6.64 11.75 -20.36
CA ALA A 47 5.47 10.98 -19.96
C ALA A 47 5.72 9.47 -20.07
N ARG A 48 6.34 9.02 -21.16
CA ARG A 48 6.70 7.61 -21.35
C ARG A 48 7.73 7.15 -20.34
N LEU A 49 8.76 7.95 -20.07
CA LEU A 49 9.77 7.62 -19.07
C LEU A 49 9.17 7.51 -17.66
N ALA A 50 8.23 8.38 -17.31
CA ALA A 50 7.51 8.30 -16.03
C ALA A 50 6.64 7.04 -15.96
N LEU A 51 5.96 6.67 -17.05
CA LEU A 51 5.21 5.41 -17.14
C LEU A 51 6.12 4.18 -16.96
N GLU A 52 7.27 4.15 -17.64
CA GLU A 52 8.25 3.07 -17.52
C GLU A 52 8.78 2.95 -16.09
N ARG A 53 9.00 4.06 -15.38
CA ARG A 53 9.38 4.04 -13.96
C ARG A 53 8.28 3.50 -13.07
N ALA A 54 7.02 3.92 -13.28
CA ALA A 54 5.88 3.41 -12.53
C ALA A 54 5.76 1.90 -12.70
N GLN A 55 5.86 1.41 -13.94
CA GLN A 55 5.85 -0.02 -14.26
C GLN A 55 7.04 -0.77 -13.62
N GLY A 56 8.25 -0.20 -13.69
CA GLY A 56 9.43 -0.81 -13.05
C GLY A 56 9.31 -0.89 -11.52
N GLN A 57 8.67 0.09 -10.88
CA GLN A 57 8.39 0.05 -9.44
C GLN A 57 7.30 -0.96 -9.09
N MET A 58 6.28 -1.13 -9.95
CA MET A 58 5.29 -2.21 -9.80
C MET A 58 5.93 -3.59 -9.95
N ASP A 59 6.84 -3.78 -10.89
CA ASP A 59 7.56 -5.04 -11.09
C ASP A 59 8.48 -5.35 -9.89
N GLN A 60 9.07 -4.32 -9.27
CA GLN A 60 9.83 -4.45 -8.03
C GLN A 60 8.91 -4.75 -6.83
N ALA A 61 7.75 -4.11 -6.76
CA ALA A 61 6.67 -4.41 -5.82
C ALA A 61 5.90 -5.67 -6.28
N ASP A 62 6.63 -6.78 -6.50
CA ASP A 62 6.07 -8.03 -7.01
C ASP A 62 4.90 -8.51 -6.13
N ILE A 63 3.90 -9.13 -6.76
CA ILE A 63 2.80 -9.87 -6.13
C ILE A 63 3.34 -10.80 -5.04
N LYS A 64 4.55 -11.35 -5.21
CA LYS A 64 5.21 -12.17 -4.17
C LYS A 64 5.51 -11.41 -2.88
N MET A 65 5.90 -10.14 -2.92
CA MET A 65 6.11 -9.33 -1.71
C MET A 65 4.79 -9.08 -1.00
N LEU A 66 3.73 -8.73 -1.73
CA LEU A 66 2.39 -8.57 -1.17
C LEU A 66 1.87 -9.88 -0.54
N LEU A 67 2.01 -11.00 -1.25
CA LEU A 67 1.63 -12.33 -0.75
C LEU A 67 2.47 -12.76 0.46
N ARG A 68 3.76 -12.40 0.51
CA ARG A 68 4.65 -12.65 1.64
C ARG A 68 4.22 -11.85 2.87
N ILE A 69 3.99 -10.55 2.75
CA ILE A 69 3.47 -9.69 3.82
C ILE A 69 2.15 -10.27 4.35
N ARG A 70 1.26 -10.69 3.45
CA ARG A 70 -0.01 -11.32 3.81
C ARG A 70 0.15 -12.66 4.52
N SER A 71 1.04 -13.51 4.03
CA SER A 71 1.34 -14.81 4.63
C SER A 71 1.91 -14.67 6.04
N LEU A 72 2.90 -13.78 6.21
CA LEU A 72 3.52 -13.47 7.49
C LEU A 72 2.49 -12.92 8.48
N THR A 73 1.65 -11.98 8.06
CA THR A 73 0.66 -11.40 8.96
C THR A 73 -0.37 -12.43 9.41
N ASN A 74 -0.83 -13.30 8.51
CA ASN A 74 -1.72 -14.40 8.88
C ASN A 74 -1.03 -15.46 9.75
N ALA A 75 0.26 -15.71 9.57
CA ALA A 75 1.02 -16.58 10.46
C ALA A 75 1.08 -16.00 11.88
N GLY A 76 1.41 -14.71 12.02
CA GLY A 76 1.42 -14.02 13.32
C GLY A 76 0.05 -14.06 14.02
N LEU A 77 -1.03 -13.80 13.28
CA LEU A 77 -2.39 -13.89 13.82
C LEU A 77 -2.72 -15.32 14.31
N ARG A 78 -2.37 -16.35 13.54
CA ARG A 78 -2.60 -17.75 13.95
C ARG A 78 -1.85 -18.14 15.22
N GLU A 79 -0.60 -17.71 15.38
CA GLU A 79 0.17 -17.96 16.60
C GLU A 79 -0.50 -17.36 17.84
N LEU A 80 -1.20 -16.24 17.67
CA LEU A 80 -1.94 -15.55 18.74
C LEU A 80 -3.36 -16.06 18.95
N GLY A 81 -3.79 -17.09 18.22
CA GLY A 81 -5.15 -17.63 18.29
C GLY A 81 -6.20 -16.73 17.60
N GLU A 82 -5.76 -15.82 16.72
CA GLU A 82 -6.65 -15.01 15.91
C GLU A 82 -7.00 -15.68 14.58
N GLN A 83 -8.20 -15.41 14.10
CA GLN A 83 -8.60 -15.77 12.73
C GLN A 83 -7.78 -14.95 11.72
N PRO A 84 -7.28 -15.58 10.63
CA PRO A 84 -6.68 -14.86 9.51
C PRO A 84 -7.60 -13.75 9.02
N ALA A 85 -7.04 -12.57 8.77
CA ALA A 85 -7.80 -11.45 8.23
C ALA A 85 -7.67 -11.42 6.69
N PHE A 86 -8.69 -10.89 6.03
CA PHE A 86 -8.66 -10.65 4.59
C PHE A 86 -8.48 -9.15 4.34
N LEU A 87 -7.28 -8.79 3.86
CA LEU A 87 -6.86 -7.53 3.23
C LEU A 87 -6.89 -6.25 4.09
N SER A 88 -5.77 -5.51 3.98
CA SER A 88 -5.53 -4.09 4.33
C SER A 88 -5.48 -3.71 5.81
N SER A 89 -6.18 -4.41 6.71
CA SER A 89 -6.12 -4.13 8.16
C SER A 89 -5.24 -5.10 8.96
N GLU A 90 -4.54 -6.01 8.27
CA GLU A 90 -3.90 -7.19 8.87
C GLU A 90 -2.78 -6.80 9.85
N TYR A 91 -1.93 -5.81 9.52
CA TYR A 91 -0.83 -5.37 10.39
C TYR A 91 -1.33 -4.76 11.71
N LYS A 92 -2.29 -3.81 11.64
CA LYS A 92 -2.88 -3.19 12.84
C LYS A 92 -3.60 -4.22 13.70
N ARG A 93 -4.20 -5.23 13.08
CA ARG A 93 -4.84 -6.33 13.79
C ARG A 93 -3.81 -7.20 14.51
N LEU A 94 -2.67 -7.49 13.88
CA LEU A 94 -1.58 -8.21 14.52
C LEU A 94 -0.95 -7.40 15.67
N GLU A 95 -0.76 -6.10 15.49
CA GLU A 95 -0.30 -5.19 16.55
C GLU A 95 -1.25 -5.20 17.76
N ALA A 96 -2.56 -5.08 17.52
CA ALA A 96 -3.57 -5.15 18.57
C ALA A 96 -3.60 -6.52 19.27
N ALA A 97 -3.47 -7.61 18.51
CA ALA A 97 -3.42 -8.96 19.05
C ALA A 97 -2.15 -9.21 19.88
N LEU A 98 -1.01 -8.59 19.54
CA LEU A 98 0.22 -8.66 20.33
C LEU A 98 0.12 -7.87 21.65
N ALA A 99 -0.68 -6.80 21.67
CA ALA A 99 -0.94 -6.04 22.88
C ALA A 99 -1.84 -6.80 23.87
N ASN A 100 -2.77 -7.63 23.36
CA ASN A 100 -3.69 -8.43 24.15
C ASN A 100 -3.80 -9.86 23.59
N PRO A 101 -2.77 -10.71 23.77
CA PRO A 101 -2.74 -12.04 23.16
C PRO A 101 -3.75 -12.98 23.79
N LYS A 102 -4.52 -13.69 22.95
CA LYS A 102 -5.39 -14.80 23.40
C LYS A 102 -4.60 -16.07 23.68
N ALA A 103 -3.44 -16.23 23.03
CA ALA A 103 -2.52 -17.30 23.32
C ALA A 103 -1.85 -17.10 24.69
N THR A 104 -1.75 -18.18 25.46
CA THR A 104 -1.06 -18.19 26.77
C THR A 104 0.37 -18.75 26.69
N ASP A 105 0.73 -19.35 25.56
CA ASP A 105 2.03 -19.98 25.33
C ASP A 105 3.11 -18.92 25.02
N PRO A 106 4.13 -18.75 25.87
CA PRO A 106 5.19 -17.76 25.66
C PRO A 106 5.97 -17.95 24.36
N ALA A 107 6.15 -19.19 23.89
CA ALA A 107 6.89 -19.47 22.67
C ALA A 107 6.13 -18.97 21.42
N LYS A 108 4.80 -19.13 21.42
CA LYS A 108 3.94 -18.62 20.33
C LYS A 108 3.90 -17.09 20.32
N ILE A 109 3.82 -16.47 21.49
CA ILE A 109 3.89 -15.01 21.61
C ILE A 109 5.23 -14.49 21.10
N ALA A 110 6.35 -15.13 21.47
CA ALA A 110 7.68 -14.75 20.99
C ALA A 110 7.79 -14.85 19.46
N LYS A 111 7.31 -15.95 18.88
CA LYS A 111 7.29 -16.14 17.42
C LYS A 111 6.41 -15.10 16.71
N ALA A 112 5.24 -14.76 17.27
CA ALA A 112 4.39 -13.71 16.71
C ALA A 112 5.07 -12.33 16.74
N ARG A 113 5.88 -12.03 17.77
CA ARG A 113 6.68 -10.79 17.84
C ARG A 113 7.79 -10.76 16.80
N GLU A 114 8.47 -11.88 16.58
CA GLU A 114 9.48 -12.02 15.53
C GLU A 114 8.89 -11.77 14.14
N ILE A 115 7.74 -12.39 13.85
CA ILE A 115 6.98 -12.17 12.61
C ILE A 115 6.59 -10.69 12.47
N PHE A 116 6.12 -10.04 13.54
CA PHE A 116 5.77 -8.62 13.52
C PHE A 116 6.98 -7.72 13.25
N ALA A 117 8.14 -8.03 13.82
CA ALA A 117 9.37 -7.31 13.52
C ALA A 117 9.77 -7.46 12.04
N GLN A 118 9.64 -8.66 11.48
CA GLN A 118 9.90 -8.89 10.05
C GLN A 118 8.93 -8.08 9.17
N LEU A 119 7.65 -8.03 9.52
CA LEU A 119 6.66 -7.22 8.82
C LEU A 119 6.93 -5.73 8.91
N ALA A 120 7.47 -5.24 10.03
CA ALA A 120 7.84 -3.84 10.20
C ALA A 120 8.96 -3.41 9.23
N HIS A 121 9.75 -4.35 8.71
CA HIS A 121 10.75 -4.09 7.68
C HIS A 121 10.20 -4.22 6.25
N GLU A 122 9.40 -5.27 5.98
CA GLU A 122 8.91 -5.55 4.61
C GLU A 122 7.79 -4.58 4.18
N ARG A 123 6.93 -4.15 5.10
CA ARG A 123 5.76 -3.31 4.78
C ARG A 123 6.14 -1.91 4.29
N PRO A 124 7.04 -1.16 4.95
CA PRO A 124 7.40 0.18 4.47
C PRO A 124 8.07 0.18 3.10
N VAL A 125 8.81 -0.88 2.77
CA VAL A 125 9.43 -1.05 1.44
C VAL A 125 8.36 -1.19 0.36
N TYR A 126 7.36 -2.03 0.61
CA TYR A 126 6.22 -2.16 -0.30
C TYR A 126 5.44 -0.85 -0.44
N GLU A 127 5.09 -0.20 0.68
CA GLU A 127 4.36 1.07 0.69
C GLU A 127 5.12 2.19 -0.05
N ALA A 128 6.44 2.24 0.09
CA ALA A 128 7.29 3.20 -0.63
C ALA A 128 7.27 2.96 -2.15
N LEU A 129 7.48 1.71 -2.58
CA LEU A 129 7.44 1.35 -4.01
C LEU A 129 6.08 1.64 -4.63
N GLU A 130 5.00 1.30 -3.92
CA GLU A 130 3.64 1.58 -4.37
C GLU A 130 3.38 3.09 -4.47
N THR A 131 3.79 3.86 -3.45
CA THR A 131 3.62 5.32 -3.45
C THR A 131 4.38 5.95 -4.62
N GLU A 132 5.63 5.56 -4.85
CA GLU A 132 6.41 6.09 -5.95
C GLU A 132 5.82 5.70 -7.31
N ALA A 133 5.30 4.47 -7.45
CA ALA A 133 4.64 4.02 -8.68
C ALA A 133 3.40 4.86 -8.97
N VAL A 134 2.57 5.14 -7.96
CA VAL A 134 1.38 6.01 -8.08
C VAL A 134 1.78 7.43 -8.50
N GLU A 135 2.80 8.01 -7.87
CA GLU A 135 3.25 9.37 -8.21
C GLU A 135 3.84 9.45 -9.62
N ASN A 136 4.64 8.47 -10.03
CA ASN A 136 5.15 8.38 -11.40
C ASN A 136 4.03 8.21 -12.43
N MET A 137 2.98 7.43 -12.11
CA MET A 137 1.82 7.27 -12.99
C MET A 137 1.02 8.58 -13.12
N LYS A 138 0.79 9.30 -12.02
CA LYS A 138 0.17 10.64 -12.05
C LYS A 138 0.98 11.62 -12.88
N GLN A 139 2.30 11.60 -12.73
CA GLN A 139 3.20 12.44 -13.53
C GLN A 139 3.13 12.08 -15.02
N ALA A 140 3.11 10.78 -15.36
CA ALA A 140 2.98 10.31 -16.73
C ALA A 140 1.68 10.82 -17.37
N LEU A 141 0.55 10.70 -16.67
CA LEU A 141 -0.74 11.21 -17.13
C LEU A 141 -0.72 12.73 -17.36
N LYS A 142 -0.19 13.50 -16.39
CA LYS A 142 -0.10 14.96 -16.50
C LYS A 142 0.74 15.39 -17.70
N LEU A 143 1.86 14.71 -17.95
CA LEU A 143 2.76 15.03 -19.05
C LEU A 143 2.17 14.66 -20.42
N ILE A 144 1.51 13.51 -20.55
CA ILE A 144 0.88 13.14 -21.83
C ILE A 144 -0.33 14.02 -22.15
N GLU A 145 -1.06 14.50 -21.14
CA GLU A 145 -2.14 15.48 -21.33
C GLU A 145 -1.60 16.82 -21.86
N ALA A 146 -0.46 17.27 -21.33
CA ALA A 146 0.22 18.50 -21.72
C ALA A 146 0.94 18.40 -23.09
N ALA A 147 1.16 17.19 -23.60
CA ALA A 147 1.81 17.01 -24.89
C ALA A 147 0.99 17.68 -26.02
N PRO A 148 1.66 18.18 -27.08
CA PRO A 148 0.96 18.73 -28.24
C PRO A 148 0.09 17.67 -28.93
N SER A 149 -1.07 18.07 -29.41
CA SER A 149 -1.90 17.23 -30.29
C SER A 149 -1.20 16.99 -31.62
N LYS A 150 -1.51 15.85 -32.25
CA LYS A 150 -1.02 15.49 -33.59
C LYS A 150 -1.33 16.56 -34.63
#